data_AF-A0A2R6EGU3-F1
#
_entry.id   AF-A0A2R6EGU3-F1
#
_cell.length_a   1.000
_cell.length_b   1.000
_cell.length_c   1.000
_cell.angle_alpha   90.00
_cell.angle_beta   90.00
_cell.angle_gamma   90.00
#
_symmetry.space_group_name_H-M   'P 1'
#
loop_
_entity.id
_entity.type
_entity.pdbx_description
1 polymer ?
#
loop_
_entity_poly.entity_id
_entity_poly.type
_entity_poly.pdbx_seq_one_letter_code
_entity_poly.pdbx_strand_id
1 'polypeptide(L)'
;MNPAKFALLLGVGLLAFLFVEVLYVIWTRIVGLDPTIAQRFAALSSPVRAAIAAVSGVGLGTASLFAPSVASGVAGIVMFGASAFTGLVLFELARQRERAGI
;
A
#
# COMPACT_ATOMS: atom_id res chain seq x y z
N MET A 1 6.42 -12.31 23.06
CA MET A 1 5.83 -12.20 21.69
C MET A 1 5.81 -13.59 21.07
N ASN A 2 4.72 -13.99 20.42
CA ASN A 2 4.69 -15.26 19.67
C ASN A 2 5.36 -15.02 18.29
N PRO A 3 6.54 -15.60 18.02
CA PRO A 3 7.29 -15.36 16.79
C PRO A 3 6.56 -15.85 15.54
N ALA A 4 5.78 -16.93 15.64
CA ALA A 4 4.97 -17.44 14.53
C ALA A 4 3.83 -16.48 14.17
N LYS A 5 3.15 -15.90 15.18
CA LYS A 5 2.14 -14.85 14.97
C LYS A 5 2.74 -13.66 14.23
N PHE A 6 3.88 -13.19 14.72
CA PHE A 6 4.58 -12.03 14.13
C PHE A 6 4.97 -12.29 12.68
N ALA A 7 5.65 -13.40 12.40
CA ALA A 7 6.10 -13.75 11.06
C ALA A 7 4.91 -13.88 10.08
N LEU A 8 3.81 -14.48 10.53
CA LEU A 8 2.60 -14.62 9.72
C LEU A 8 1.98 -13.25 9.41
N LEU A 9 1.78 -12.38 10.41
CA LEU A 9 1.21 -11.04 10.19
C LEU A 9 2.10 -10.17 9.31
N LEU A 10 3.42 -10.24 9.49
CA LEU A 10 4.38 -9.52 8.66
C LEU A 10 4.32 -10.01 7.21
N GLY A 11 4.28 -11.34 7.00
CA GLY A 11 4.17 -11.94 5.67
C GLY A 11 2.86 -11.58 4.97
N VAL A 12 1.74 -11.63 5.68
CA VAL A 12 0.44 -11.18 5.16
C VAL A 12 0.45 -9.69 4.83
N GLY A 13 1.06 -8.87 5.70
CA GLY A 13 1.23 -7.43 5.46
C GLY A 13 2.02 -7.13 4.20
N LEU A 14 3.15 -7.81 4.01
CA LEU A 14 3.98 -7.69 2.81
C LEU A 14 3.23 -8.12 1.55
N LEU A 15 2.54 -9.27 1.61
CA LEU A 15 1.77 -9.78 0.48
C LEU A 15 0.63 -8.83 0.11
N ALA A 16 -0.12 -8.34 1.09
CA ALA A 16 -1.21 -7.39 0.88
C ALA A 16 -0.69 -6.07 0.28
N PHE A 17 0.46 -5.58 0.76
CA PHE A 17 1.08 -4.38 0.22
C PHE A 17 1.44 -4.54 -1.27
N LEU A 18 2.18 -5.60 -1.61
CA LEU A 18 2.55 -5.90 -3.00
C LEU A 18 1.32 -6.10 -3.89
N PHE A 19 0.30 -6.79 -3.37
CA PHE A 19 -0.95 -6.99 -4.09
C PHE A 19 -1.65 -5.66 -4.40
N VAL A 20 -1.74 -4.75 -3.43
CA VAL A 20 -2.37 -3.43 -3.61
C VAL A 20 -1.59 -2.59 -4.62
N GLU A 21 -0.26 -2.58 -4.56
CA GLU A 21 0.57 -1.86 -5.54
C GLU A 21 0.36 -2.36 -6.97
N VAL A 22 0.40 -3.68 -7.16
CA VAL A 22 0.17 -4.31 -8.48
C VAL A 22 -1.24 -4.03 -8.96
N LEU A 23 -2.24 -4.23 -8.10
CA LEU A 23 -3.64 -4.00 -8.44
C LEU A 23 -3.88 -2.54 -8.81
N TYR A 24 -3.30 -1.59 -8.08
CA TYR A 24 -3.36 -0.17 -8.38
C TYR A 24 -2.82 0.15 -9.78
N VAL A 25 -1.63 -0.33 -10.13
CA VAL A 25 -1.02 -0.06 -11.44
C VAL A 25 -1.82 -0.70 -12.58
N ILE A 26 -2.30 -1.94 -12.38
CA ILE A 26 -3.11 -2.63 -13.39
C ILE A 26 -4.45 -1.94 -13.57
N TRP A 27 -5.15 -1.65 -12.47
CA TRP A 27 -6.49 -1.05 -12.49
C TRP A 27 -6.48 0.34 -13.13
N THR A 28 -5.54 1.21 -12.72
CA THR A 28 -5.41 2.55 -13.29
C THR A 28 -5.23 2.49 -14.81
N ARG A 29 -4.36 1.60 -15.30
CA ARG A 29 -4.18 1.38 -16.74
C ARG A 29 -5.43 0.87 -17.45
N ILE A 30 -6.17 -0.07 -16.84
CA ILE A 30 -7.43 -0.59 -17.40
C ILE A 30 -8.47 0.51 -17.57
N VAL A 31 -8.56 1.42 -16.59
CA VAL A 31 -9.52 2.54 -16.60
C VAL A 31 -9.01 3.72 -17.45
N GLY A 32 -7.83 3.61 -18.07
CA GLY A 32 -7.23 4.68 -18.89
C GLY A 32 -6.66 5.84 -18.09
N LEU A 33 -6.38 5.63 -16.80
CA LEU A 33 -5.71 6.58 -15.92
C LEU A 33 -4.19 6.33 -15.92
N ASP A 34 -3.42 7.39 -15.71
CA ASP A 34 -1.99 7.26 -15.43
C ASP A 34 -1.79 6.86 -13.95
N PRO A 35 -0.91 5.90 -13.64
CA PRO A 35 -0.54 5.59 -12.26
C PRO A 35 0.44 6.66 -11.72
N THR A 36 -0.05 7.88 -11.54
CA THR A 36 0.77 9.08 -11.21
C THR A 36 1.63 8.86 -9.97
N ILE A 37 1.07 8.28 -8.91
CA ILE A 37 1.81 7.99 -7.67
C ILE A 37 2.98 7.01 -7.92
N ALA A 38 2.76 5.94 -8.70
CA ALA A 38 3.82 4.97 -8.99
C ALA A 38 4.93 5.61 -9.85
N GLN A 39 4.57 6.44 -10.82
CA GLN A 39 5.55 7.18 -11.63
C GLN A 39 6.37 8.15 -10.79
N ARG A 40 5.73 8.91 -9.90
CA ARG A 40 6.42 9.81 -8.97
C ARG A 40 7.38 9.05 -8.06
N PHE A 41 6.95 7.91 -7.52
CA PHE A 41 7.81 7.08 -6.69
C PHE A 41 9.01 6.52 -7.46
N ALA A 42 8.81 6.11 -8.71
CA ALA A 42 9.89 5.64 -9.58
C ALA A 42 10.90 6.74 -9.93
N ALA A 43 10.46 8.01 -9.99
CA ALA A 43 11.30 9.17 -10.24
C ALA A 43 12.14 9.62 -9.03
N LEU A 44 11.87 9.08 -7.83
CA LEU A 44 12.66 9.39 -6.64
C LEU A 44 14.06 8.77 -6.73
N SER A 45 15.03 9.42 -6.09
CA SER A 45 16.39 8.88 -5.99
C SER A 45 16.40 7.59 -5.17
N SER A 46 17.37 6.70 -5.47
CA SER A 46 17.51 5.41 -4.79
C SER A 46 17.56 5.53 -3.25
N PRO A 47 18.29 6.49 -2.64
CA PRO A 47 18.30 6.66 -1.19
C PRO A 47 16.92 6.99 -0.60
N VAL A 48 16.13 7.83 -1.29
CA VAL A 48 14.79 8.21 -0.84
C VAL A 48 13.85 7.02 -0.92
N ARG A 49 13.92 6.24 -2.01
CA ARG A 49 13.13 5.01 -2.15
C ARG A 49 13.47 4.00 -1.06
N ALA A 50 14.76 3.82 -0.76
CA ALA A 50 15.22 2.96 0.33
C ALA A 50 14.72 3.44 1.69
N ALA A 51 14.76 4.75 1.95
CA ALA A 51 14.24 5.32 3.19
C ALA A 51 12.73 5.08 3.34
N ILE A 52 11.94 5.30 2.28
CA ILE A 52 10.49 5.05 2.32
C ILE A 52 10.20 3.56 2.53
N ALA A 53 10.92 2.67 1.85
CA ALA A 53 10.78 1.23 2.04
C ALA A 53 11.11 0.81 3.49
N ALA A 54 12.19 1.36 4.06
CA ALA A 54 12.58 1.10 5.45
C ALA A 54 11.51 1.58 6.44
N VAL A 55 11.04 2.82 6.31
CA VAL A 55 9.98 3.40 7.17
C VAL A 55 8.69 2.58 7.08
N SER A 56 8.30 2.19 5.86
CA SER A 56 7.11 1.38 5.63
C SER A 56 7.24 -0.01 6.26
N GLY A 57 8.41 -0.65 6.09
CA GLY A 57 8.72 -1.94 6.71
C GLY A 57 8.72 -1.90 8.24
N VAL A 58 9.35 -0.87 8.83
CA VAL A 58 9.32 -0.65 10.29
C VAL A 58 7.90 -0.41 10.78
N GLY A 59 7.10 0.37 10.04
CA GLY A 59 5.69 0.62 10.36
C GLY A 59 4.85 -0.67 10.36
N LEU A 60 4.96 -1.49 9.31
CA LEU A 60 4.27 -2.77 9.20
C LEU A 60 4.70 -3.77 10.28
N GLY A 61 6.01 -3.84 10.55
CA GLY A 61 6.55 -4.68 11.62
C GLY A 61 6.01 -4.25 12.98
N THR A 62 6.02 -2.95 13.26
CA THR A 62 5.52 -2.37 14.52
C THR A 62 4.01 -2.62 14.68
N ALA A 63 3.20 -2.38 13.65
CA ALA A 63 1.77 -2.64 13.68
C ALA A 63 1.44 -4.12 13.95
N SER A 64 2.25 -5.03 13.41
CA SER A 64 2.09 -6.47 13.64
C SER A 64 2.30 -6.88 15.11
N LEU A 65 3.04 -6.09 15.90
CA LEU A 65 3.23 -6.32 17.34
C LEU A 65 1.96 -6.04 18.14
N PHE A 66 1.18 -5.05 17.72
CA PHE A 66 -0.01 -4.57 18.45
C PHE A 66 -1.28 -5.36 18.14
N ALA A 67 -1.26 -6.26 17.15
CA ALA A 67 -2.41 -7.09 16.82
C ALA A 67 -2.76 -8.08 17.97
N PRO A 68 -3.99 -8.03 18.52
CA PRO A 68 -4.41 -8.92 19.61
C PRO A 68 -4.38 -10.39 19.20
N SER A 69 -4.83 -10.69 17.98
CA SER A 69 -4.88 -12.02 17.39
C SER A 69 -4.43 -12.00 15.93
N VAL A 70 -4.15 -13.18 15.35
CA VAL A 70 -3.88 -13.32 13.91
C VAL A 70 -5.09 -12.84 13.10
N ALA A 71 -6.29 -13.30 13.44
CA ALA A 71 -7.51 -12.97 12.72
C ALA A 71 -7.76 -11.45 12.66
N SER A 72 -7.68 -10.77 13.81
CA SER A 72 -7.83 -9.31 13.87
C SER A 72 -6.72 -8.57 13.13
N GLY A 73 -5.48 -9.07 13.19
CA GLY A 73 -4.35 -8.49 12.46
C GLY A 73 -4.51 -8.59 10.94
N VAL A 74 -4.89 -9.78 10.46
CA VAL A 74 -5.18 -10.01 9.03
C VAL A 74 -6.35 -9.14 8.56
N ALA A 75 -7.45 -9.09 9.31
CA ALA A 75 -8.58 -8.23 8.98
C ALA A 75 -8.18 -6.75 8.90
N GLY A 76 -7.36 -6.28 9.85
CA GLY A 76 -6.82 -4.92 9.83
C GLY A 76 -5.94 -4.65 8.60
N ILE A 77 -5.04 -5.58 8.25
CA ILE A 77 -4.19 -5.46 7.05
C ILE A 77 -5.02 -5.40 5.77
N VAL A 78 -6.03 -6.27 5.64
CA VAL A 78 -6.90 -6.30 4.46
C VAL A 78 -7.72 -5.01 4.36
N MET A 79 -8.32 -4.54 5.46
CA MET A 79 -9.07 -3.28 5.48
C MET A 79 -8.18 -2.08 5.16
N PHE A 80 -6.95 -2.05 5.70
CA PHE A 80 -5.97 -1.02 5.38
C PHE A 80 -5.61 -1.06 3.89
N GLY A 81 -5.32 -2.24 3.33
CA GLY A 81 -4.99 -2.41 1.91
C GLY A 81 -6.14 -1.96 0.99
N ALA A 82 -7.37 -2.36 1.29
CA ALA A 82 -8.55 -1.93 0.55
C ALA A 82 -8.78 -0.40 0.63
N SER A 83 -8.57 0.19 1.80
CA SER A 83 -8.68 1.64 2.00
C SER A 83 -7.60 2.41 1.24
N ALA A 84 -6.36 1.91 1.27
CA ALA A 84 -5.25 2.49 0.52
C ALA A 84 -5.51 2.44 -0.99
N PHE A 85 -5.93 1.28 -1.51
CA PHE A 85 -6.32 1.14 -2.92
C PHE A 85 -7.42 2.12 -3.31
N THR A 86 -8.48 2.22 -2.51
CA THR A 86 -9.59 3.14 -2.74
C THR A 86 -9.10 4.59 -2.76
N GLY A 87 -8.25 4.99 -1.81
CA GLY A 87 -7.66 6.32 -1.75
C GLY A 87 -6.81 6.64 -2.98
N LEU A 88 -6.02 5.67 -3.47
CA LEU A 88 -5.24 5.84 -4.70
C LEU A 88 -6.12 6.03 -5.94
N VAL A 89 -7.20 5.26 -6.08
CA VAL A 89 -8.14 5.41 -7.19
C VAL A 89 -8.85 6.76 -7.14
N LEU A 90 -9.32 7.18 -5.96
CA LEU A 90 -9.93 8.49 -5.77
C LEU A 90 -8.96 9.63 -6.09
N PHE A 91 -7.69 9.49 -5.70
CA PHE A 91 -6.64 10.45 -6.02
C PHE A 91 -6.45 10.58 -7.53
N GLU A 92 -6.32 9.47 -8.26
CA GLU A 92 -6.13 9.53 -9.71
C GLU A 92 -7.36 10.08 -10.43
N LEU A 93 -8.58 9.76 -9.95
CA LEU A 93 -9.82 10.34 -10.47
C LEU A 93 -9.90 11.86 -10.25
N ALA A 94 -9.54 12.33 -9.05
CA ALA A 94 -9.49 13.76 -8.74
C ALA A 94 -8.48 14.48 -9.64
N ARG A 95 -7.30 13.89 -9.85
CA ARG A 95 -6.28 14.40 -10.76
C ARG A 95 -6.73 14.46 -12.21
N GLN A 96 -7.47 13.44 -12.66
CA GLN A 96 -8.04 13.44 -14.00
C GLN A 96 -9.04 14.58 -14.19
N ARG A 97 -9.90 14.84 -13.19
CA ARG A 97 -10.85 15.95 -13.21
C ARG A 97 -10.17 17.32 -13.25
N GLU A 98 -9.15 17.53 -12.41
CA GLU A 98 -8.32 18.74 -12.44
C GLU A 98 -7.72 18.99 -13.83
N ARG A 99 -7.18 17.94 -14.47
CA ARG A 99 -6.61 18.04 -15.83
C ARG A 99 -7.67 18.32 -16.90
N ALA A 100 -8.90 17.85 -16.70
CA ALA A 100 -10.03 18.09 -17.59
C ALA A 100 -10.68 19.47 -17.38
N GLY A 101 -10.27 20.22 -16.35
CA GLY A 101 -10.85 21.53 -16.02
C GLY A 101 -12.26 21.46 -15.44
N ILE A 102 -12.62 20.33 -14.80
CA ILE A 102 -13.92 20.07 -14.17
C ILE A 102 -13.77 20.11 -12.65
#